data_AF-A0A7C7XQL9-F1
#
_entry.id   AF-A0A7C7XQL9-F1
#
_cell.length_a   1.000
_cell.length_b   1.000
_cell.length_c   1.000
_cell.angle_alpha   90.00
_cell.angle_beta   90.00
_cell.angle_gamma   90.00
#
_symmetry.space_group_name_H-M   'P 1'
#
loop_
_entity.id
_entity.type
_entity.pdbx_description
1 polymer ?
#
loop_
_entity_poly.entity_id
_entity_poly.type
_entity_poly.pdbx_seq_one_letter_code
_entity_poly.pdbx_strand_id
1 'polypeptide(L)'
;MRQFFAVTFFLTALMACSQDSSLSGEDVQGNDTAQVATSVIVDQTAELDQESETDQIVKPAELVKLEDIWDLAASRPGVDIGQVFQLFRFKQSLGPRNLPCFDPKSEDVCARIVEAISIVGLTEQQVGLLLDSLELPHRAIQRDCELLPVTEDFVAGRVNLAVADGVVTGWGSEGSEKFHYEGDC
;
A
#
# COMPACT_ATOMS: atom_id res chain seq x y z
N MET A 1 14.49 45.08 -49.66
CA MET A 1 15.88 44.68 -49.92
C MET A 1 16.17 43.43 -49.10
N ARG A 2 16.61 42.36 -49.77
CA ARG A 2 17.01 41.02 -49.25
C ARG A 2 18.34 41.11 -48.49
N GLN A 3 18.57 40.25 -47.48
CA GLN A 3 19.69 39.27 -47.24
C GLN A 3 19.27 38.45 -45.99
N PHE A 4 19.02 37.12 -45.94
CA PHE A 4 19.75 35.86 -46.23
C PHE A 4 20.97 35.53 -45.34
N PHE A 5 21.04 34.23 -44.96
CA PHE A 5 22.11 33.44 -44.28
C PHE A 5 21.99 33.28 -42.75
N ALA A 6 22.11 32.10 -42.13
CA ALA A 6 22.36 30.73 -42.59
C ALA A 6 21.84 29.71 -41.56
N VAL A 7 21.43 28.53 -42.05
CA VAL A 7 21.05 27.33 -41.30
C VAL A 7 22.31 26.54 -40.95
N THR A 8 22.39 26.02 -39.72
CA THR A 8 23.30 24.89 -39.42
C THR A 8 22.55 23.81 -38.66
N PHE A 9 22.20 22.77 -39.41
CA PHE A 9 21.74 21.47 -38.93
C PHE A 9 22.96 20.67 -38.46
N PHE A 10 22.91 20.04 -37.29
CA PHE A 10 23.79 18.93 -36.95
C PHE A 10 22.93 17.68 -36.74
N LEU A 11 22.89 16.84 -37.79
CA LEU A 11 22.53 15.43 -37.71
C LEU A 11 23.78 14.67 -37.25
N THR A 12 23.65 13.84 -36.21
CA THR A 12 24.55 12.70 -36.00
C THR A 12 23.71 11.44 -35.84
N ALA A 13 23.91 10.51 -36.76
CA ALA A 13 23.22 9.24 -36.87
C ALA A 13 23.92 8.13 -36.06
N LEU A 14 23.09 7.27 -35.46
CA LEU A 14 23.16 5.82 -35.30
C LEU A 14 24.51 5.15 -34.98
N MET A 15 24.53 4.41 -33.86
CA MET A 15 25.05 3.03 -33.82
C MET A 15 24.12 2.17 -32.96
N ALA A 16 23.49 1.20 -33.61
CA ALA A 16 22.82 0.07 -32.98
C ALA A 16 23.84 -1.07 -32.84
N CYS A 17 23.85 -1.74 -31.68
CA CYS A 17 24.49 -3.06 -31.53
C CYS A 17 23.54 -3.97 -30.75
N SER A 18 22.86 -4.85 -31.48
CA SER A 18 22.26 -6.08 -30.95
C SER A 18 23.36 -7.10 -30.66
N GLN A 19 23.27 -7.83 -29.55
CA GLN A 19 23.85 -9.17 -29.43
C GLN A 19 22.92 -10.06 -28.59
N ASP A 20 22.21 -10.95 -29.27
CA ASP A 20 21.81 -12.26 -28.75
C ASP A 20 22.91 -13.25 -29.15
N SER A 21 23.38 -14.07 -28.22
CA SER A 21 24.04 -15.35 -28.53
C SER A 21 24.03 -16.26 -27.31
N SER A 22 23.24 -17.32 -27.44
CA SER A 22 23.22 -18.58 -26.70
C SER A 22 24.48 -19.43 -26.94
N LEU A 23 24.98 -20.14 -25.90
CA LEU A 23 25.52 -21.52 -25.91
C LEU A 23 25.92 -21.88 -24.45
N SER A 24 25.33 -22.90 -23.80
CA SER A 24 25.79 -24.32 -23.69
C SER A 24 27.19 -24.46 -23.07
N GLY A 25 27.48 -25.24 -22.02
CA GLY A 25 26.77 -26.26 -21.24
C GLY A 25 27.68 -26.86 -20.14
N GLU A 26 27.16 -27.85 -19.41
CA GLU A 26 27.82 -28.86 -18.53
C GLU A 26 28.47 -28.36 -17.20
N ASP A 27 28.35 -29.01 -16.03
CA ASP A 27 27.70 -30.25 -15.58
C ASP A 27 27.42 -30.15 -14.06
N VAL A 28 26.23 -30.56 -13.62
CA VAL A 28 25.94 -30.82 -12.19
C VAL A 28 25.92 -32.33 -11.98
N GLN A 29 26.93 -32.78 -11.24
CA GLN A 29 27.15 -34.16 -10.87
C GLN A 29 26.07 -34.61 -9.86
N GLY A 30 25.12 -35.39 -10.37
CA GLY A 30 24.17 -36.14 -9.55
C GLY A 30 24.84 -37.36 -8.93
N ASN A 31 24.54 -37.61 -7.66
CA ASN A 31 24.80 -38.89 -7.02
C ASN A 31 23.53 -39.38 -6.33
N ASP A 32 22.95 -40.39 -6.98
CA ASP A 32 22.31 -41.61 -6.48
C ASP A 32 21.23 -41.61 -5.38
N THR A 33 20.19 -42.38 -5.74
CA THR A 33 19.36 -43.29 -4.92
C THR A 33 18.29 -42.71 -3.99
N ALA A 34 17.02 -42.79 -4.43
CA ALA A 34 16.10 -43.85 -4.00
C ALA A 34 14.75 -43.72 -4.74
N GLN A 35 14.51 -44.64 -5.69
CA GLN A 35 13.19 -44.96 -6.19
C GLN A 35 12.50 -45.89 -5.18
N VAL A 36 11.33 -45.51 -4.68
CA VAL A 36 10.32 -46.47 -4.23
C VAL A 36 8.99 -46.04 -4.83
N ALA A 37 8.63 -46.71 -5.91
CA ALA A 37 7.28 -46.67 -6.47
C ALA A 37 6.33 -47.34 -5.48
N THR A 38 5.26 -46.65 -5.10
CA THR A 38 4.09 -47.31 -4.49
C THR A 38 2.92 -47.10 -5.43
N SER A 39 2.55 -48.17 -6.14
CA SER A 39 1.37 -48.24 -6.98
C SER A 39 0.13 -48.14 -6.09
N VAL A 40 -0.62 -47.05 -6.20
CA VAL A 40 -1.95 -46.94 -5.60
C VAL A 40 -2.92 -47.72 -6.48
N ILE A 41 -3.43 -48.83 -5.95
CA ILE A 41 -4.57 -49.55 -6.49
C ILE A 41 -5.79 -48.66 -6.22
N VAL A 42 -6.42 -48.15 -7.27
CA VAL A 42 -7.73 -47.49 -7.19
C VAL A 42 -8.78 -48.59 -7.25
N ASP A 43 -9.32 -48.97 -6.10
CA ASP A 43 -10.53 -49.77 -6.02
C ASP A 43 -11.73 -48.82 -6.06
N GLN A 44 -12.46 -48.88 -7.17
CA GLN A 44 -13.75 -48.21 -7.34
C GLN A 44 -14.81 -49.12 -6.72
N THR A 45 -15.33 -48.77 -5.54
CA THR A 45 -16.75 -48.98 -5.17
C THR A 45 -17.02 -48.52 -3.74
N ALA A 46 -17.69 -47.38 -3.60
CA ALA A 46 -18.80 -47.17 -2.68
C ALA A 46 -19.20 -45.68 -2.76
N GLU A 47 -20.32 -45.42 -3.41
CA GLU A 47 -21.12 -44.23 -3.18
C GLU A 47 -21.41 -44.13 -1.68
N LEU A 48 -20.82 -43.13 -1.03
CA LEU A 48 -21.32 -42.58 0.22
C LEU A 48 -21.30 -41.08 0.02
N ASP A 49 -22.51 -40.52 -0.04
CA ASP A 49 -22.79 -39.10 -0.01
C ASP A 49 -21.93 -38.41 1.05
N GLN A 50 -20.77 -37.89 0.64
CA GLN A 50 -20.13 -36.82 1.38
C GLN A 50 -20.89 -35.56 1.02
N GLU A 51 -21.99 -35.34 1.74
CA GLU A 51 -22.46 -33.98 1.98
C GLU A 51 -21.22 -33.19 2.42
N SER A 52 -20.74 -32.33 1.52
CA SER A 52 -19.77 -31.31 1.84
C SER A 52 -20.45 -30.42 2.87
N GLU A 53 -20.22 -30.72 4.14
CA GLU A 53 -20.47 -29.85 5.26
C GLU A 53 -19.60 -28.61 5.00
N THR A 54 -20.20 -27.66 4.31
CA THR A 54 -19.64 -26.33 4.13
C THR A 54 -19.70 -25.71 5.50
N ASP A 55 -18.62 -25.88 6.26
CA ASP A 55 -18.35 -25.10 7.46
C ASP A 55 -18.56 -23.63 7.06
N GLN A 56 -19.69 -23.06 7.49
CA GLN A 56 -19.97 -21.66 7.24
C GLN A 56 -18.96 -20.87 8.05
N ILE A 57 -17.90 -20.39 7.38
CA ILE A 57 -16.91 -19.50 7.98
C ILE A 57 -17.64 -18.21 8.35
N VAL A 58 -18.14 -18.13 9.58
CA VAL A 58 -18.76 -16.91 10.11
C VAL A 58 -17.66 -15.87 10.28
N LYS A 59 -17.69 -14.86 9.43
CA LYS A 59 -16.71 -13.79 9.43
C LYS A 59 -16.75 -12.99 10.75
N PRO A 60 -15.61 -12.67 11.37
CA PRO A 60 -15.58 -11.85 12.59
C PRO A 60 -16.24 -10.49 12.39
N ALA A 61 -17.02 -10.04 13.37
CA ALA A 61 -17.77 -8.78 13.30
C ALA A 61 -16.88 -7.55 13.06
N GLU A 62 -15.65 -7.55 13.58
CA GLU A 62 -14.68 -6.49 13.37
C GLU A 62 -14.23 -6.41 11.90
N LEU A 63 -14.01 -7.55 11.27
CA LEU A 63 -13.64 -7.62 9.85
C LEU A 63 -14.80 -7.20 8.94
N VAL A 64 -16.06 -7.45 9.35
CA VAL A 64 -17.24 -6.92 8.66
C VAL A 64 -17.25 -5.39 8.68
N LYS A 65 -17.07 -4.79 9.86
CA LYS A 65 -17.00 -3.33 9.99
C LYS A 65 -15.87 -2.72 9.18
N LEU A 66 -14.69 -3.34 9.18
CA LEU A 66 -13.55 -2.83 8.42
C LEU A 66 -13.84 -2.83 6.91
N GLU A 67 -14.45 -3.89 6.38
CA GLU A 67 -14.85 -3.94 4.97
C GLU A 67 -15.89 -2.88 4.62
N ASP A 68 -16.93 -2.69 5.46
CA ASP A 68 -17.93 -1.65 5.25
C ASP A 68 -17.29 -0.24 5.20
N ILE A 69 -16.26 0.00 6.01
CA ILE A 69 -15.53 1.28 6.04
C ILE A 69 -14.65 1.43 4.81
N TRP A 70 -14.01 0.36 4.32
CA TRP A 70 -13.26 0.39 3.07
C TRP A 70 -14.16 0.65 1.86
N ASP A 71 -15.34 0.04 1.81
CA ASP A 71 -16.34 0.30 0.77
C ASP A 71 -16.83 1.76 0.82
N LEU A 72 -17.10 2.27 2.02
CA LEU A 72 -17.42 3.68 2.21
C LEU A 72 -16.28 4.58 1.70
N ALA A 73 -15.04 4.33 2.10
CA ALA A 73 -13.89 5.11 1.64
C ALA A 73 -13.74 5.07 0.12
N ALA A 74 -13.83 3.88 -0.49
CA ALA A 74 -13.72 3.68 -1.93
C ALA A 74 -14.80 4.42 -2.73
N SER A 75 -15.98 4.65 -2.13
CA SER A 75 -17.08 5.37 -2.78
C SER A 75 -16.91 6.89 -2.81
N ARG A 76 -15.93 7.44 -2.07
CA ARG A 76 -15.76 8.88 -1.88
C ARG A 76 -14.94 9.52 -3.00
N PRO A 77 -15.24 10.78 -3.38
CA PRO A 77 -14.46 11.50 -4.37
C PRO A 77 -13.04 11.76 -3.86
N GLY A 78 -12.07 11.70 -4.77
CA GLY A 78 -10.65 11.94 -4.47
C GLY A 78 -9.90 10.74 -3.89
N VAL A 79 -10.58 9.61 -3.65
CA VAL A 79 -9.95 8.36 -3.17
C VAL A 79 -9.42 7.54 -4.35
N ASP A 80 -8.17 7.08 -4.24
CA ASP A 80 -7.55 6.11 -5.15
C ASP A 80 -7.11 4.86 -4.38
N ILE A 81 -8.03 3.92 -4.22
CA ILE A 81 -7.79 2.65 -3.52
C ILE A 81 -6.68 1.83 -4.19
N GLY A 82 -6.57 1.88 -5.52
CA GLY A 82 -5.52 1.18 -6.25
C GLY A 82 -4.14 1.70 -5.84
N GLN A 83 -3.99 3.02 -5.77
CA GLN A 83 -2.78 3.67 -5.31
C GLN A 83 -2.50 3.39 -3.82
N VAL A 84 -3.51 3.42 -2.95
CA VAL A 84 -3.36 3.08 -1.52
C VAL A 84 -2.67 1.72 -1.34
N PHE A 85 -3.17 0.67 -2.02
CA PHE A 85 -2.57 -0.66 -1.89
C PHE A 85 -1.21 -0.78 -2.57
N GLN A 86 -0.96 -0.06 -3.66
CA GLN A 86 0.36 -0.01 -4.28
C GLN A 86 1.39 0.62 -3.34
N LEU A 87 1.05 1.76 -2.73
CA LEU A 87 1.92 2.45 -1.78
C LEU A 87 2.12 1.62 -0.51
N PHE A 88 1.09 0.95 -0.02
CA PHE A 88 1.22 0.08 1.16
C PHE A 88 2.16 -1.11 0.89
N ARG A 89 2.05 -1.77 -0.27
CA ARG A 89 3.00 -2.82 -0.66
C ARG A 89 4.41 -2.26 -0.85
N PHE A 90 4.53 -1.07 -1.42
CA PHE A 90 5.83 -0.40 -1.57
C PHE A 90 6.46 -0.12 -0.20
N LYS A 91 5.71 0.45 0.74
CA LYS A 91 6.12 0.63 2.15
C LYS A 91 6.64 -0.68 2.74
N GLN A 92 5.88 -1.78 2.59
CA GLN A 92 6.29 -3.10 3.10
C GLN A 92 7.57 -3.64 2.43
N SER A 93 7.80 -3.32 1.16
CA SER A 93 9.00 -3.75 0.43
C SER A 93 10.28 -3.02 0.87
N LEU A 94 10.15 -1.80 1.39
CA LEU A 94 11.28 -0.96 1.80
C LEU A 94 11.85 -1.34 3.18
N GLY A 95 11.07 -2.02 4.01
CA GLY A 95 11.55 -2.52 5.29
C GLY A 95 10.43 -2.79 6.28
N PRO A 96 10.79 -3.28 7.49
CA PRO A 96 9.81 -3.54 8.53
C PRO A 96 9.17 -2.25 9.04
N ARG A 97 7.88 -2.34 9.39
CA ARG A 97 7.11 -1.28 10.06
C ARG A 97 7.14 0.04 9.26
N ASN A 98 7.36 1.14 9.97
CA ASN A 98 7.29 2.51 9.45
C ASN A 98 8.66 3.16 9.26
N LEU A 99 9.74 2.37 9.24
CA LEU A 99 11.07 2.90 8.93
C LEU A 99 11.09 3.69 7.60
N PRO A 100 10.42 3.24 6.53
CA PRO A 100 10.35 3.98 5.27
C PRO A 100 9.62 5.33 5.38
N CYS A 101 8.75 5.51 6.37
CA CYS A 101 7.98 6.75 6.52
C CYS A 101 8.84 7.97 6.89
N PHE A 102 10.12 7.76 7.21
CA PHE A 102 11.07 8.82 7.55
C PHE A 102 12.32 8.81 6.64
N ASP A 103 12.43 7.85 5.72
CA ASP A 103 13.55 7.82 4.77
C ASP A 103 13.23 8.75 3.58
N PRO A 104 14.05 9.79 3.31
CA PRO A 104 13.85 10.70 2.18
C PRO A 104 13.77 9.98 0.83
N LYS A 105 14.36 8.79 0.70
CA LYS A 105 14.30 7.98 -0.53
C LYS A 105 12.93 7.33 -0.77
N SER A 106 12.09 7.29 0.27
CA SER A 106 10.76 6.69 0.22
C SER A 106 9.67 7.69 -0.19
N GLU A 107 10.04 8.94 -0.48
CA GLU A 107 9.13 9.98 -0.98
C GLU A 107 7.86 10.16 -0.12
N ASP A 108 8.01 10.19 1.21
CA ASP A 108 6.91 10.31 2.16
C ASP A 108 5.78 9.29 1.93
N VAL A 109 6.13 8.03 1.60
CA VAL A 109 5.17 6.96 1.25
C VAL A 109 3.98 6.89 2.22
N CYS A 110 4.18 7.13 3.51
CA CYS A 110 3.11 7.06 4.51
C CYS A 110 2.16 8.27 4.45
N ALA A 111 2.67 9.47 4.17
CA ALA A 111 1.81 10.62 3.88
C ALA A 111 1.02 10.40 2.58
N ARG A 112 1.66 9.85 1.54
CA ARG A 112 1.01 9.54 0.25
C ARG A 112 -0.09 8.49 0.39
N ILE A 113 0.06 7.51 1.29
CA ILE A 113 -1.01 6.55 1.62
C ILE A 113 -2.22 7.31 2.17
N VAL A 114 -2.00 8.21 3.15
CA VAL A 114 -3.09 8.98 3.79
C VAL A 114 -3.76 9.93 2.79
N GLU A 115 -2.98 10.55 1.91
CA GLU A 115 -3.48 11.40 0.83
C GLU A 115 -4.38 10.59 -0.13
N ALA A 116 -3.94 9.42 -0.57
CA ALA A 116 -4.68 8.58 -1.51
C ALA A 116 -6.00 8.01 -0.93
N ILE A 117 -6.11 7.83 0.39
CA ILE A 117 -7.36 7.39 1.04
C ILE A 117 -8.30 8.55 1.41
N SER A 118 -7.83 9.81 1.33
CA SER A 118 -8.61 11.03 1.58
C SER A 118 -9.43 10.99 2.88
N ILE A 119 -8.78 10.88 4.05
CA ILE A 119 -9.46 10.62 5.34
C ILE A 119 -10.30 11.78 5.90
N VAL A 120 -10.15 13.00 5.40
CA VAL A 120 -10.91 14.18 5.87
C VAL A 120 -12.41 13.97 5.65
N GLY A 121 -13.26 14.29 6.61
CA GLY A 121 -14.71 14.12 6.53
C GLY A 121 -15.22 12.75 6.96
N LEU A 122 -14.33 11.80 7.28
CA LEU A 122 -14.69 10.57 7.98
C LEU A 122 -14.68 10.79 9.50
N THR A 123 -15.40 9.94 10.22
CA THR A 123 -15.36 9.96 11.70
C THR A 123 -14.01 9.50 12.22
N GLU A 124 -13.59 9.99 13.39
CA GLU A 124 -12.34 9.58 14.06
C GLU A 124 -12.26 8.05 14.21
N GLN A 125 -13.39 7.40 14.52
CA GLN A 125 -13.46 5.94 14.65
C GLN A 125 -13.21 5.21 13.32
N GLN A 126 -13.80 5.70 12.22
CA GLN A 126 -13.59 5.10 10.89
C GLN A 126 -12.15 5.28 10.43
N VAL A 127 -11.58 6.47 10.64
CA VAL A 127 -10.19 6.76 10.29
C VAL A 127 -9.24 5.89 11.10
N GLY A 128 -9.47 5.69 12.39
CA GLY A 128 -8.66 4.78 13.21
C GLY A 128 -8.59 3.37 12.62
N LEU A 129 -9.74 2.79 12.26
CA LEU A 129 -9.80 1.46 11.66
C LEU A 129 -9.07 1.36 10.31
N LEU A 130 -9.20 2.40 9.47
CA LEU A 130 -8.49 2.46 8.19
C LEU A 130 -6.97 2.53 8.39
N LEU A 131 -6.51 3.45 9.25
CA LEU A 131 -5.07 3.64 9.50
C LEU A 131 -4.44 2.43 10.19
N ASP A 132 -5.14 1.82 11.14
CA ASP A 132 -4.69 0.57 11.79
C ASP A 132 -4.54 -0.56 10.76
N SER A 133 -5.50 -0.70 9.83
CA SER A 133 -5.41 -1.70 8.76
C SER A 133 -4.26 -1.46 7.77
N LEU A 134 -3.74 -0.22 7.72
CA LEU A 134 -2.58 0.20 6.92
C LEU A 134 -1.28 0.27 7.74
N GLU A 135 -1.32 -0.19 9.00
CA GLU A 135 -0.22 -0.15 9.95
C GLU A 135 0.38 1.27 10.11
N LEU A 136 -0.49 2.27 10.11
CA LEU A 136 -0.16 3.68 10.31
C LEU A 136 -0.61 4.12 11.72
N PRO A 137 0.33 4.29 12.68
CA PRO A 137 0.03 4.82 13.99
C PRO A 137 -0.67 6.16 13.85
N HIS A 138 -1.60 6.47 14.75
CA HIS A 138 -2.32 7.73 14.69
C HIS A 138 -2.59 8.28 16.09
N ARG A 139 -2.77 9.60 16.17
CA ARG A 139 -3.24 10.29 17.38
C ARG A 139 -3.99 11.55 17.01
N ALA A 140 -4.97 11.95 17.81
CA ALA A 140 -5.55 13.29 17.73
C ALA A 140 -4.61 14.29 18.42
N ILE A 141 -4.28 15.39 17.74
CA ILE A 141 -3.49 16.50 18.30
C ILE A 141 -4.31 17.78 18.44
N GLN A 142 -5.51 17.82 17.84
CA GLN A 142 -6.46 18.91 17.96
C GLN A 142 -7.86 18.32 18.06
N ARG A 143 -8.67 18.84 19.01
CA ARG A 143 -10.10 18.52 19.13
C ARG A 143 -10.89 19.80 19.28
N ASP A 144 -11.95 19.94 18.50
CA ASP A 144 -12.88 21.05 18.57
C ASP A 144 -12.15 22.40 18.63
N CYS A 145 -11.14 22.54 17.77
CA CYS A 145 -10.30 23.72 17.60
C CYS A 145 -9.31 24.02 18.73
N GLU A 146 -9.21 23.14 19.71
CA GLU A 146 -8.23 23.21 20.79
C GLU A 146 -7.11 22.20 20.57
N LEU A 147 -5.86 22.66 20.68
CA LEU A 147 -4.69 21.78 20.63
C LEU A 147 -4.64 20.92 21.90
N LEU A 148 -4.39 19.63 21.73
CA LEU A 148 -4.24 18.69 22.82
C LEU A 148 -2.77 18.61 23.26
N PRO A 149 -2.50 18.53 24.57
CA PRO A 149 -1.17 18.21 25.05
C PRO A 149 -0.82 16.77 24.66
N VAL A 150 0.25 16.60 23.90
CA VAL A 150 0.76 15.29 23.48
C VAL A 150 2.24 15.16 23.84
N THR A 151 2.73 13.93 23.90
CA THR A 151 4.14 13.64 24.12
C THR A 151 4.98 14.05 22.90
N GLU A 152 6.21 14.54 23.15
CA GLU A 152 7.19 14.91 22.13
C GLU A 152 7.98 13.70 21.59
N ASP A 153 7.49 12.48 21.80
CA ASP A 153 8.09 11.31 21.18
C ASP A 153 7.88 11.36 19.67
N PHE A 154 8.88 10.98 18.88
CA PHE A 154 8.75 10.88 17.43
C PHE A 154 8.39 9.45 17.03
N VAL A 155 7.35 9.29 16.22
CA VAL A 155 7.00 8.00 15.62
C VAL A 155 6.87 8.19 14.11
N ALA A 156 7.82 7.64 13.36
CA ALA A 156 7.85 7.72 11.90
C ALA A 156 6.50 7.31 11.29
N GLY A 157 5.95 8.17 10.43
CA GLY A 157 4.68 7.93 9.76
C GLY A 157 3.44 7.99 10.64
N ARG A 158 3.56 8.45 11.90
CA ARG A 158 2.37 8.66 12.73
C ARG A 158 1.51 9.76 12.15
N VAL A 159 0.23 9.48 11.98
CA VAL A 159 -0.76 10.43 11.50
C VAL A 159 -1.30 11.24 12.68
N ASN A 160 -0.98 12.52 12.71
CA ASN A 160 -1.53 13.48 13.64
C ASN A 160 -2.83 14.04 13.07
N LEU A 161 -3.96 13.81 13.76
CA LEU A 161 -5.29 14.17 13.31
C LEU A 161 -5.77 15.47 13.99
N ALA A 162 -6.46 16.30 13.23
CA ALA A 162 -7.35 17.33 13.73
C ALA A 162 -8.80 16.83 13.61
N VAL A 163 -9.54 16.91 14.70
CA VAL A 163 -10.91 16.40 14.79
C VAL A 163 -11.83 17.51 15.29
N ALA A 164 -13.01 17.66 14.68
CA ALA A 164 -14.06 18.54 15.16
C ALA A 164 -15.40 17.77 15.09
N ASP A 165 -16.20 17.82 16.15
CA ASP A 165 -17.49 17.11 16.24
C ASP A 165 -17.39 15.60 15.91
N GLY A 166 -16.26 14.98 16.26
CA GLY A 166 -15.97 13.57 15.98
C GLY A 166 -15.61 13.24 14.52
N VAL A 167 -15.46 14.26 13.67
CA VAL A 167 -15.08 14.16 12.25
C VAL A 167 -13.66 14.69 12.05
N VAL A 168 -12.87 14.00 11.23
CA VAL A 168 -11.51 14.45 10.89
C VAL A 168 -11.58 15.64 9.94
N THR A 169 -10.98 16.76 10.34
CA THR A 169 -10.92 18.02 9.56
C THR A 169 -9.52 18.32 9.01
N GLY A 170 -8.51 17.59 9.49
CA GLY A 170 -7.14 17.74 9.00
C GLY A 170 -6.24 16.62 9.50
N TRP A 171 -5.07 16.52 8.88
CA TRP A 171 -4.07 15.52 9.24
C TRP A 171 -2.66 15.96 8.84
N GLY A 172 -1.65 15.40 9.49
CA GLY A 172 -0.25 15.50 9.08
C GLY A 172 0.53 14.25 9.48
N SER A 173 1.37 13.75 8.59
CA SER A 173 2.24 12.60 8.88
C SER A 173 3.55 13.08 9.52
N GLU A 174 3.92 12.51 10.65
CA GLU A 174 5.23 12.76 11.26
C GLU A 174 6.36 12.28 10.33
N GLY A 175 7.33 13.17 10.13
CA GLY A 175 8.40 12.99 9.14
C GLY A 175 8.14 13.67 7.80
N SER A 176 6.90 14.09 7.53
CA SER A 176 6.57 14.90 6.35
C SER A 176 6.55 16.39 6.69
N GLU A 177 6.76 17.24 5.70
CA GLU A 177 6.89 18.69 5.86
C GLU A 177 5.55 19.41 6.04
N LYS A 178 4.42 18.75 5.76
CA LYS A 178 3.11 19.41 5.62
C LYS A 178 2.06 18.85 6.57
N PHE A 179 1.27 19.76 7.13
CA PHE A 179 -0.01 19.46 7.72
C PHE A 179 -1.11 19.93 6.76
N HIS A 180 -2.09 19.06 6.51
CA HIS A 180 -3.19 19.27 5.60
C HIS A 180 -4.45 19.62 6.41
N TYR A 181 -5.00 20.79 6.15
CA TYR A 181 -6.30 21.22 6.69
C TYR A 181 -7.28 21.34 5.53
N GLU A 182 -8.45 20.72 5.66
CA GLU A 182 -9.55 20.89 4.72
C GLU A 182 -10.80 21.26 5.52
N GLY A 183 -11.06 22.57 5.58
CA GLY A 183 -12.17 23.15 6.30
C GLY A 183 -11.72 24.11 7.39
N ASP A 184 -12.69 24.89 7.84
CA ASP A 184 -12.55 25.62 9.08
C ASP A 184 -12.69 24.62 10.24
N CYS A 185 -11.85 24.87 11.22
CA CYS A 185 -12.35 24.81 12.57
C CYS A 185 -13.34 25.99 12.73
#